data_AF-A0AA39QCS7-F1
#
_entry.id   AF-A0AA39QCS7-F1
#
_cell.length_a   1.000
_cell.length_b   1.000
_cell.length_c   1.000
_cell.angle_alpha   90.00
_cell.angle_beta   90.00
_cell.angle_gamma   90.00
#
_symmetry.space_group_name_H-M   'P 1'
#
loop_
_entity.id
_entity.type
_entity.pdbx_description
1 polymer ?
#
loop_
_entity_poly.entity_id
_entity_poly.type
_entity_poly.pdbx_seq_one_letter_code
_entity_poly.pdbx_strand_id
1 'polypeptide(L)'
;MSSRTTTVVVAGAAVAGLVAYAVYFDYKRRNDAEFRKKLRKEKKRVDRSIASSSTEPSVVSVDSLREALERVKKEEVPITPAERENYFMSQVAMGEQLALQGPDFQLPAALSFYRALRVYPSPVELMVIYEKTVPEPIFKMVIQMTNLDVTAKVQGYYNYFPPKSTGVEIRTEDTPEGPRKYVAVIKDFKKGDLIYKEHPIVTALDADIQSAGTHCSHCLRLIESSISIKSPSDPLSSTYCSKACQLLSKSQSHNLLFTTERPLPAEIPMDPPTPETLEERRKAQAAFVAYLQKEGKAGPLLVARFVARQIAFETLKLMPGYTGKHDEQHFTDSEGEEYMLADHMERLRYIEADLPQEEAPLLAKVLGSAVADLDKFMTDEHMAQLRGKIAYNAYGVCFGGGRDDKAAPTQRPEDVEKTRTPYGTSRQTGSAFYTLSSYLTHSCRPSAHPSFSSGTAQIHIIADQDLKKGDEVTVAFVDVTQHKGESDVECRRRRRIELARGWKFACTCQRCSEEAKTESNGVATQKDETNL
;
A
#
# COMPACT_ATOMS: atom_id res chain seq x y z
N MET A 1 -0.45 -54.09 16.60
CA MET A 1 -0.62 -53.48 15.27
C MET A 1 -1.19 -52.09 15.47
N SER A 2 -0.31 -51.07 15.49
CA SER A 2 -0.68 -49.67 15.67
C SER A 2 -0.08 -48.88 14.51
N SER A 3 -0.93 -48.30 13.67
CA SER A 3 -0.56 -47.29 12.67
C SER A 3 -1.85 -46.62 12.18
N ARG A 4 -2.24 -45.50 12.80
CA ARG A 4 -3.30 -44.63 12.26
C ARG A 4 -3.28 -43.19 12.80
N THR A 5 -2.10 -42.63 13.12
CA THR A 5 -2.02 -41.30 13.77
C THR A 5 -1.13 -40.27 13.05
N THR A 6 -0.64 -40.52 11.83
CA THR A 6 0.38 -39.65 11.21
C THR A 6 -0.11 -38.74 10.07
N THR A 7 -1.38 -38.76 9.66
CA THR A 7 -1.80 -38.08 8.42
C THR A 7 -2.36 -36.65 8.60
N VAL A 8 -2.47 -36.11 9.82
CA VAL A 8 -3.11 -34.78 10.03
C VAL A 8 -2.11 -33.62 10.20
N VAL A 9 -0.83 -33.88 10.44
CA VAL A 9 0.16 -32.82 10.79
C VAL A 9 0.78 -32.11 9.57
N VAL A 10 0.69 -32.68 8.36
CA VAL A 10 1.41 -32.12 7.18
C VAL A 10 0.61 -31.07 6.40
N ALA A 11 -0.73 -31.04 6.54
CA ALA A 11 -1.58 -30.14 5.74
C ALA A 11 -1.60 -28.68 6.25
N GLY A 12 -1.41 -28.44 7.56
CA GLY A 12 -1.38 -27.09 8.15
C GLY A 12 -0.16 -26.27 7.78
N ALA A 13 1.02 -26.86 7.88
CA ALA A 13 2.27 -26.21 7.52
C ALA A 13 2.34 -25.84 6.02
N ALA A 14 1.74 -26.65 5.14
CA ALA A 14 1.77 -26.41 3.70
C ALA A 14 0.93 -25.18 3.29
N VAL A 15 -0.27 -24.98 3.85
CA VAL A 15 -1.14 -23.84 3.47
C VAL A 15 -0.66 -22.52 4.11
N ALA A 16 -0.26 -22.54 5.38
CA ALA A 16 0.36 -21.37 6.02
C ALA A 16 1.68 -21.00 5.35
N GLY A 17 2.48 -22.00 4.94
CA GLY A 17 3.68 -21.84 4.14
C GLY A 17 3.41 -21.28 2.75
N LEU A 18 2.27 -21.59 2.11
CA LEU A 18 1.87 -21.02 0.82
C LEU A 18 1.42 -19.56 0.94
N VAL A 19 0.71 -19.17 2.00
CA VAL A 19 0.39 -17.75 2.29
C VAL A 19 1.69 -16.97 2.51
N ALA A 20 2.54 -17.48 3.40
CA ALA A 20 3.83 -16.88 3.69
C ALA A 20 4.69 -16.80 2.44
N TYR A 21 4.72 -17.85 1.60
CA TYR A 21 5.46 -17.89 0.34
C TYR A 21 4.88 -16.95 -0.72
N ALA A 22 3.56 -16.85 -0.90
CA ALA A 22 2.97 -15.95 -1.89
C ALA A 22 3.23 -14.48 -1.52
N VAL A 23 3.06 -14.14 -0.24
CA VAL A 23 3.36 -12.81 0.31
C VAL A 23 4.87 -12.54 0.26
N TYR A 24 5.71 -13.49 0.66
CA TYR A 24 7.18 -13.43 0.59
C TYR A 24 7.68 -13.31 -0.84
N PHE A 25 7.14 -14.08 -1.79
CA PHE A 25 7.58 -14.12 -3.18
C PHE A 25 7.23 -12.83 -3.92
N ASP A 26 6.01 -12.31 -3.76
CA ASP A 26 5.63 -11.02 -4.34
C ASP A 26 6.46 -9.86 -3.75
N TYR A 27 6.73 -9.90 -2.44
CA TYR A 27 7.62 -8.94 -1.78
C TYR A 27 9.08 -9.05 -2.24
N LYS A 28 9.65 -10.25 -2.25
CA LYS A 28 11.04 -10.50 -2.61
C LYS A 28 11.31 -10.07 -4.05
N ARG A 29 10.38 -10.37 -4.98
CA ARG A 29 10.44 -9.94 -6.39
C ARG A 29 10.57 -8.43 -6.56
N ARG A 30 9.96 -7.64 -5.69
CA ARG A 30 9.83 -6.20 -5.86
C ARG A 30 10.84 -5.39 -5.02
N ASN A 31 11.26 -5.87 -3.84
CA ASN A 31 11.95 -5.02 -2.86
C ASN A 31 13.34 -5.51 -2.41
N ASP A 32 13.67 -6.80 -2.45
CA ASP A 32 14.96 -7.30 -1.96
C ASP A 32 16.09 -6.95 -2.95
N ALA A 33 17.06 -6.12 -2.58
CA ALA A 33 18.14 -5.70 -3.48
C ALA A 33 18.99 -6.86 -4.06
N GLU A 34 19.17 -7.96 -3.33
CA GLU A 34 19.96 -9.13 -3.72
C GLU A 34 19.13 -10.08 -4.60
N PHE A 35 17.85 -10.29 -4.27
CA PHE A 35 16.91 -10.98 -5.15
C PHE A 35 16.65 -10.18 -6.43
N ARG A 36 16.52 -8.85 -6.35
CA ARG A 36 16.52 -7.96 -7.51
C ARG A 36 17.85 -7.99 -8.22
N LYS A 37 19.01 -8.23 -7.59
CA LYS A 37 20.29 -8.44 -8.29
C LYS A 37 20.28 -9.78 -9.01
N LYS A 38 19.73 -10.84 -8.41
CA LYS A 38 19.55 -12.16 -9.04
C LYS A 38 18.57 -12.08 -10.21
N LEU A 39 17.40 -11.49 -9.99
CA LEU A 39 16.40 -11.16 -11.02
C LEU A 39 16.92 -10.16 -12.05
N ARG A 40 17.75 -9.17 -11.69
CA ARG A 40 18.42 -8.28 -12.66
C ARG A 40 19.51 -9.01 -13.41
N LYS A 41 20.17 -10.01 -12.83
CA LYS A 41 21.16 -10.85 -13.50
C LYS A 41 20.48 -11.84 -14.45
N GLU A 42 19.35 -12.40 -14.04
CA GLU A 42 18.47 -13.25 -14.85
C GLU A 42 17.77 -12.41 -15.94
N LYS A 43 17.21 -11.24 -15.60
CA LYS A 43 16.70 -10.25 -16.55
C LYS A 43 17.79 -9.74 -17.47
N LYS A 44 19.01 -9.45 -17.01
CA LYS A 44 20.13 -9.01 -17.87
C LYS A 44 20.64 -10.16 -18.73
N ARG A 45 20.45 -11.42 -18.31
CA ARG A 45 20.72 -12.61 -19.12
C ARG A 45 19.67 -12.72 -20.24
N VAL A 46 18.40 -12.55 -19.89
CA VAL A 46 17.27 -12.46 -20.83
C VAL A 46 17.40 -11.25 -21.77
N ASP A 47 17.71 -10.05 -21.26
CA ASP A 47 17.94 -8.82 -22.02
C ASP A 47 19.20 -8.92 -22.90
N ARG A 48 20.21 -9.72 -22.51
CA ARG A 48 21.38 -10.04 -23.36
C ARG A 48 21.02 -11.03 -24.47
N SER A 49 20.20 -12.04 -24.19
CA SER A 49 19.67 -12.93 -25.24
C SER A 49 18.65 -12.21 -26.14
N ILE A 50 18.02 -11.13 -25.67
CA ILE A 50 17.21 -10.20 -26.48
C ILE A 50 18.10 -9.28 -27.35
N ALA A 51 19.17 -8.69 -26.79
CA ALA A 51 20.03 -7.75 -27.52
C ALA A 51 20.91 -8.42 -28.59
N SER A 52 21.27 -9.69 -28.41
CA SER A 52 21.97 -10.48 -29.46
C SER A 52 21.05 -10.87 -30.63
N SER A 53 19.76 -10.59 -30.52
CA SER A 53 18.74 -11.23 -31.32
C SER A 53 17.74 -10.24 -31.95
N SER A 54 17.97 -8.94 -31.75
CA SER A 54 17.21 -7.79 -32.27
C SER A 54 17.64 -7.31 -33.67
N THR A 55 18.52 -8.03 -34.36
CA THR A 55 18.99 -7.69 -35.72
C THR A 55 18.24 -8.41 -36.85
N GLU A 56 17.21 -9.22 -36.56
CA GLU A 56 16.40 -9.85 -37.61
C GLU A 56 14.90 -9.54 -37.47
N PRO A 57 14.18 -9.29 -38.59
CA PRO A 57 12.76 -8.97 -38.56
C PRO A 57 11.94 -10.18 -38.14
N SER A 58 11.16 -10.05 -37.06
CA SER A 58 10.16 -11.06 -36.69
C SER A 58 9.05 -11.10 -37.74
N VAL A 59 8.69 -12.29 -38.20
CA VAL A 59 7.62 -12.52 -39.20
C VAL A 59 6.22 -12.09 -38.70
N VAL A 60 6.05 -11.94 -37.38
CA VAL A 60 4.77 -11.61 -36.74
C VAL A 60 4.78 -10.15 -36.25
N SER A 61 3.74 -9.39 -36.62
CA SER A 61 3.60 -7.98 -36.25
C SER A 61 3.24 -7.79 -34.77
N VAL A 62 3.69 -6.69 -34.17
CA VAL A 62 3.37 -6.34 -32.77
C VAL A 62 1.86 -6.23 -32.53
N ASP A 63 1.10 -5.76 -33.52
CA ASP A 63 -0.35 -5.60 -33.41
C ASP A 63 -1.08 -6.95 -33.39
N SER A 64 -0.64 -7.92 -34.18
CA SER A 64 -1.19 -9.28 -34.13
C SER A 64 -0.93 -9.99 -32.79
N LEU A 65 0.22 -9.72 -32.16
CA LEU A 65 0.52 -10.20 -30.81
C LEU A 65 -0.39 -9.54 -29.76
N ARG A 66 -0.65 -8.23 -29.89
CA ARG A 66 -1.54 -7.50 -28.97
C ARG A 66 -2.98 -8.03 -29.07
N GLU A 67 -3.48 -8.29 -30.27
CA GLU A 67 -4.83 -8.84 -30.46
C GLU A 67 -4.93 -10.26 -29.88
N ALA A 68 -3.93 -11.10 -30.10
CA ALA A 68 -3.89 -12.45 -29.54
C ALA A 68 -3.83 -12.44 -28.00
N LEU A 69 -3.07 -11.52 -27.41
CA LEU A 69 -3.02 -11.31 -25.96
C LEU A 69 -4.37 -10.93 -25.36
N GLU A 70 -5.09 -9.99 -25.99
CA GLU A 70 -6.43 -9.58 -25.54
C GLU A 70 -7.42 -10.73 -25.52
N ARG A 71 -7.32 -11.66 -26.48
CA ARG A 71 -8.13 -12.88 -26.49
C ARG A 71 -7.77 -13.80 -25.32
N VAL A 72 -6.47 -14.04 -25.10
CA VAL A 72 -5.99 -14.88 -24.00
C VAL A 72 -6.40 -14.31 -22.63
N LYS A 73 -6.38 -12.99 -22.46
CA LYS A 73 -6.78 -12.34 -21.19
C LYS A 73 -8.23 -12.59 -20.81
N LYS A 74 -9.12 -12.73 -21.79
CA LYS A 74 -10.55 -12.99 -21.58
C LYS A 74 -10.85 -14.47 -21.29
N GLU A 75 -9.88 -15.36 -21.43
CA GLU A 75 -10.04 -16.78 -21.09
C GLU A 75 -10.05 -16.95 -19.56
N GLU A 76 -11.00 -17.75 -19.07
CA GLU A 76 -11.09 -18.13 -17.66
C GLU A 76 -9.88 -18.98 -17.27
N VAL A 77 -9.25 -18.61 -16.16
CA VAL A 77 -8.10 -19.33 -15.62
C VAL A 77 -8.60 -20.26 -14.51
N PRO A 78 -8.18 -21.54 -14.49
CA PRO A 78 -8.57 -22.45 -13.43
C PRO A 78 -8.22 -21.91 -12.04
N ILE A 79 -9.09 -22.16 -11.06
CA ILE A 79 -8.97 -21.59 -9.72
C ILE A 79 -8.26 -22.58 -8.78
N THR A 80 -8.58 -23.87 -8.88
CA THR A 80 -8.04 -24.86 -7.94
C THR A 80 -6.59 -25.23 -8.28
N PRO A 81 -5.75 -25.58 -7.29
CA PRO A 81 -4.36 -25.98 -7.54
C PRO A 81 -4.23 -27.17 -8.50
N ALA A 82 -5.10 -28.17 -8.36
CA ALA A 82 -5.08 -29.36 -9.20
C ALA A 82 -5.47 -29.06 -10.65
N GLU A 83 -6.49 -28.23 -10.88
CA GLU A 83 -6.88 -27.81 -12.23
C GLU A 83 -5.83 -26.90 -12.87
N ARG A 84 -5.18 -26.02 -12.07
CA ARG A 84 -4.06 -25.19 -12.55
C ARG A 84 -2.88 -26.03 -13.00
N GLU A 85 -2.51 -27.07 -12.26
CA GLU A 85 -1.44 -27.98 -12.64
C GLU A 85 -1.77 -28.73 -13.94
N ASN A 86 -2.98 -29.29 -14.05
CA ASN A 86 -3.44 -29.96 -15.27
C ASN A 86 -3.46 -29.00 -16.47
N TYR A 87 -3.97 -27.79 -16.27
CA TYR A 87 -3.99 -26.77 -17.31
C TYR A 87 -2.58 -26.38 -17.73
N PHE A 88 -1.69 -26.13 -16.78
CA PHE A 88 -0.27 -25.85 -17.04
C PHE A 88 0.36 -26.94 -17.91
N MET A 89 0.24 -28.22 -17.51
CA MET A 89 0.81 -29.34 -18.26
C MET A 89 0.21 -29.46 -19.66
N SER A 90 -1.10 -29.24 -19.80
CA SER A 90 -1.76 -29.27 -21.11
C SER A 90 -1.26 -28.18 -22.05
N GLN A 91 -1.02 -26.97 -21.54
CA GLN A 91 -0.57 -25.83 -22.32
C GLN A 91 0.90 -25.96 -22.72
N VAL A 92 1.75 -26.49 -21.84
CA VAL A 92 3.15 -26.79 -22.18
C VAL A 92 3.23 -27.86 -23.26
N ALA A 93 2.50 -28.97 -23.10
CA ALA A 93 2.47 -30.04 -24.09
C ALA A 93 1.96 -29.56 -25.46
N MET A 94 0.90 -28.73 -25.46
CA MET A 94 0.37 -28.11 -26.68
C MET A 94 1.41 -27.18 -27.33
N GLY A 95 2.09 -26.35 -26.54
CA GLY A 95 3.15 -25.46 -27.01
C GLY A 95 4.31 -26.22 -27.65
N GLU A 96 4.75 -27.32 -27.03
CA GLU A 96 5.79 -28.21 -27.55
C GLU A 96 5.37 -28.88 -28.85
N GLN A 97 4.14 -29.42 -28.93
CA GLN A 97 3.62 -30.02 -30.15
C GLN A 97 3.56 -29.03 -31.32
N LEU A 98 3.08 -27.81 -31.06
CA LEU A 98 2.97 -26.75 -32.08
C LEU A 98 4.35 -26.25 -32.51
N ALA A 99 5.32 -26.20 -31.59
CA ALA A 99 6.69 -25.80 -31.91
C ALA A 99 7.37 -26.74 -32.93
N LEU A 100 6.96 -28.01 -32.99
CA LEU A 100 7.48 -29.00 -33.95
C LEU A 100 6.88 -28.86 -35.36
N GLN A 101 5.76 -28.14 -35.53
CA GLN A 101 5.02 -28.08 -36.81
C GLN A 101 5.56 -27.02 -37.79
N GLY A 102 6.59 -26.26 -37.40
CA GLY A 102 7.28 -25.30 -38.27
C GLY A 102 6.84 -23.84 -38.08
N PRO A 103 7.29 -22.93 -38.98
CA PRO A 103 7.18 -21.47 -38.79
C PRO A 103 5.75 -20.93 -38.62
N ASP A 104 4.78 -21.50 -39.34
CA ASP A 104 3.38 -21.04 -39.31
C ASP A 104 2.71 -21.23 -37.93
N PHE A 105 3.23 -22.15 -37.11
CA PHE A 105 2.71 -22.48 -35.78
C PHE A 105 3.47 -21.80 -34.63
N GLN A 106 4.44 -20.92 -34.93
CA GLN A 106 5.21 -20.22 -33.89
C GLN A 106 4.34 -19.34 -32.98
N LEU A 107 3.36 -18.61 -33.55
CA LEU A 107 2.44 -17.79 -32.76
C LEU A 107 1.52 -18.65 -31.86
N PRO A 108 0.79 -19.66 -32.38
CA PRO A 108 0.05 -20.61 -31.55
C PRO A 108 0.87 -21.29 -30.44
N ALA A 109 2.11 -21.69 -30.75
CA ALA A 109 3.02 -22.28 -29.78
C ALA A 109 3.37 -21.28 -28.67
N ALA A 110 3.74 -20.05 -29.04
CA ALA A 110 4.06 -18.99 -28.09
C ALA A 110 2.87 -18.66 -27.17
N LEU A 111 1.65 -18.61 -27.72
CA LEU A 111 0.44 -18.36 -26.92
C LEU A 111 0.19 -19.48 -25.90
N SER A 112 0.50 -20.74 -26.25
CA SER A 112 0.37 -21.88 -25.34
C SER A 112 1.38 -21.79 -24.19
N PHE A 113 2.65 -21.48 -24.49
CA PHE A 113 3.66 -21.21 -23.45
C PHE A 113 3.31 -19.99 -22.58
N TYR A 114 2.73 -18.95 -23.16
CA TYR A 114 2.27 -17.78 -22.40
C TYR A 114 1.07 -18.11 -21.49
N ARG A 115 0.13 -18.95 -21.93
CA ARG A 115 -0.97 -19.46 -21.07
C ARG A 115 -0.45 -20.28 -19.89
N ALA A 116 0.53 -21.14 -20.12
CA ALA A 116 1.21 -21.88 -19.06
C ALA A 116 1.91 -20.92 -18.06
N LEU A 117 2.57 -19.88 -18.56
CA LEU A 117 3.22 -18.86 -17.72
C LEU A 117 2.24 -18.13 -16.80
N ARG A 118 1.00 -17.87 -17.24
CA ARG A 118 -0.04 -17.20 -16.44
C ARG A 118 -0.49 -17.98 -15.21
N VAL A 119 -0.33 -19.30 -15.21
CA VAL A 119 -0.78 -20.18 -14.10
C VAL A 119 0.36 -20.71 -13.25
N TYR A 120 1.61 -20.45 -13.66
CA TYR A 120 2.78 -20.97 -12.97
C TYR A 120 3.14 -20.10 -11.75
N PRO A 121 3.39 -20.69 -10.56
CA PRO A 121 3.65 -19.92 -9.33
C PRO A 121 4.88 -18.99 -9.39
N SER A 122 5.92 -19.38 -10.14
CA SER A 122 7.20 -18.67 -10.23
C SER A 122 7.53 -18.31 -11.69
N PRO A 123 6.91 -17.27 -12.27
CA PRO A 123 7.02 -17.00 -13.70
C PRO A 123 8.45 -16.75 -14.18
N VAL A 124 9.33 -16.19 -13.34
CA VAL A 124 10.73 -15.96 -13.71
C VAL A 124 11.50 -17.27 -13.87
N GLU A 125 11.27 -18.23 -12.97
CA GLU A 125 11.90 -19.56 -13.06
C GLU A 125 11.47 -20.28 -14.34
N LEU A 126 10.18 -20.23 -14.66
CA LEU A 126 9.67 -20.81 -15.90
C LEU A 126 10.24 -20.13 -17.15
N MET A 127 10.41 -18.79 -17.12
CA MET A 127 11.07 -18.07 -18.22
C MET A 127 12.52 -18.52 -18.43
N VAL A 128 13.26 -18.84 -17.37
CA VAL A 128 14.63 -19.40 -17.45
C VAL A 128 14.63 -20.82 -18.02
N ILE A 129 13.60 -21.61 -17.72
CA ILE A 129 13.42 -22.94 -18.33
C ILE A 129 13.14 -22.77 -19.83
N TYR A 130 12.19 -21.91 -20.20
CA TYR A 130 11.85 -21.64 -21.60
C TYR A 130 13.02 -21.12 -22.42
N GLU A 131 13.89 -20.27 -21.86
CA GLU A 131 15.11 -19.80 -22.53
C GLU A 131 15.99 -20.97 -23.02
N LYS A 132 15.96 -22.10 -22.31
CA LYS A 132 16.78 -23.27 -22.63
C LYS A 132 16.06 -24.33 -23.47
N THR A 133 14.75 -24.43 -23.36
CA THR A 133 13.98 -25.55 -23.92
C THR A 133 13.12 -25.16 -25.12
N VAL A 134 12.75 -23.89 -25.25
CA VAL A 134 11.85 -23.40 -26.32
C VAL A 134 12.68 -22.82 -27.47
N PRO A 135 12.33 -23.11 -28.74
CA PRO A 135 13.00 -22.50 -29.89
C PRO A 135 13.02 -20.98 -29.83
N GLU A 136 14.15 -20.37 -30.21
CA GLU A 136 14.41 -18.94 -30.05
C GLU A 136 13.30 -18.01 -30.60
N PRO A 137 12.73 -18.24 -31.81
CA PRO A 137 11.66 -17.39 -32.34
C PRO A 137 10.40 -17.39 -31.45
N ILE A 138 10.02 -18.56 -30.91
CA ILE A 138 8.86 -18.74 -30.04
C ILE A 138 9.13 -18.09 -28.68
N PHE A 139 10.33 -18.28 -28.13
CA PHE A 139 10.72 -17.68 -26.85
C PHE A 139 10.71 -16.14 -26.90
N LYS A 140 11.20 -15.53 -27.98
CA LYS A 140 11.10 -14.07 -28.19
C LYS A 140 9.66 -13.57 -28.15
N MET A 141 8.73 -14.30 -28.78
CA MET A 141 7.32 -13.94 -28.77
C MET A 141 6.71 -14.04 -27.37
N VAL A 142 7.08 -15.06 -26.58
CA VAL A 142 6.65 -15.19 -25.16
C VAL A 142 7.16 -14.01 -24.33
N ILE A 143 8.42 -13.61 -24.50
CA ILE A 143 8.98 -12.42 -23.85
C ILE A 143 8.22 -11.15 -24.26
N GLN A 144 8.03 -10.95 -25.56
CA GLN A 144 7.35 -9.77 -26.09
C GLN A 144 5.93 -9.68 -25.56
N MET A 145 5.22 -10.79 -25.50
CA MET A 145 3.88 -10.88 -24.91
C MET A 145 3.89 -10.55 -23.41
N THR A 146 4.86 -11.07 -22.67
CA THR A 146 5.04 -10.78 -21.24
C THR A 146 5.31 -9.29 -21.00
N ASN A 147 6.18 -8.67 -21.80
CA ASN A 147 6.48 -7.24 -21.71
C ASN A 147 5.26 -6.39 -22.05
N LEU A 148 4.53 -6.71 -23.12
CA LEU A 148 3.30 -6.01 -23.48
C LEU A 148 2.25 -6.11 -22.38
N ASP A 149 2.08 -7.28 -21.76
CA ASP A 149 1.15 -7.46 -20.63
C ASP A 149 1.58 -6.66 -19.39
N VAL A 150 2.86 -6.70 -19.03
CA VAL A 150 3.41 -5.91 -17.90
C VAL A 150 3.25 -4.42 -18.15
N THR A 151 3.60 -3.92 -19.35
CA THR A 151 3.43 -2.51 -19.70
C THR A 151 1.97 -2.09 -19.67
N ALA A 152 1.07 -2.90 -20.25
CA ALA A 152 -0.36 -2.64 -20.23
C ALA A 152 -0.90 -2.60 -18.80
N LYS A 153 -0.44 -3.49 -17.90
CA LYS A 153 -0.82 -3.47 -16.48
C LYS A 153 -0.29 -2.23 -15.76
N VAL A 154 0.97 -1.86 -15.98
CA VAL A 154 1.55 -0.67 -15.32
C VAL A 154 0.85 0.60 -15.78
N GLN A 155 0.57 0.73 -17.07
CA GLN A 155 -0.10 1.91 -17.64
C GLN A 155 -1.62 1.91 -17.38
N GLY A 156 -2.24 0.72 -17.32
CA GLY A 156 -3.68 0.54 -17.16
C GLY A 156 -4.21 0.83 -15.78
N TYR A 157 -3.37 0.85 -14.74
CA TYR A 157 -3.78 1.12 -13.35
C TYR A 157 -4.72 2.33 -13.21
N TYR A 158 -4.39 3.46 -13.84
CA TYR A 158 -5.19 4.69 -13.72
C TYR A 158 -6.48 4.67 -14.56
N ASN A 159 -6.69 3.63 -15.38
CA ASN A 159 -7.98 3.41 -16.05
C ASN A 159 -9.02 2.81 -15.11
N TYR A 160 -8.57 2.16 -14.04
CA TYR A 160 -9.40 1.43 -13.07
C TYR A 160 -9.36 2.02 -11.66
N PHE A 161 -8.41 2.94 -11.41
CA PHE A 161 -8.26 3.61 -10.13
C PHE A 161 -8.10 5.13 -10.30
N PRO A 162 -8.88 5.94 -9.56
CA PRO A 162 -9.93 5.55 -8.62
C PRO A 162 -11.20 5.05 -9.33
N PRO A 163 -12.13 4.40 -8.61
CA PRO A 163 -13.43 4.04 -9.14
C PRO A 163 -14.17 5.27 -9.69
N LYS A 164 -14.83 5.15 -10.85
CA LYS A 164 -15.51 6.28 -11.49
C LYS A 164 -16.65 6.83 -10.64
N SER A 165 -17.21 6.01 -9.76
CA SER A 165 -18.22 6.39 -8.77
C SER A 165 -17.75 7.49 -7.81
N THR A 166 -16.43 7.63 -7.61
CA THR A 166 -15.84 8.71 -6.78
C THR A 166 -15.99 10.11 -7.38
N GLY A 167 -16.28 10.23 -8.68
CA GLY A 167 -16.37 11.53 -9.34
C GLY A 167 -15.03 12.24 -9.53
N VAL A 168 -13.92 11.53 -9.38
CA VAL A 168 -12.55 12.02 -9.64
C VAL A 168 -11.74 11.03 -10.48
N GLU A 169 -10.62 11.49 -11.03
CA GLU A 169 -9.63 10.67 -11.74
C GLU A 169 -8.21 11.12 -11.37
N ILE A 170 -7.20 10.26 -11.60
CA ILE A 170 -5.80 10.65 -11.43
C ILE A 170 -5.20 11.03 -12.78
N ARG A 171 -4.74 12.27 -12.88
CA ARG A 171 -4.05 12.80 -14.05
C ARG A 171 -2.56 12.88 -13.83
N THR A 172 -1.83 12.99 -14.94
CA THR A 172 -0.37 13.16 -14.96
C THR A 172 -0.05 14.45 -15.65
N GLU A 173 0.83 15.24 -15.05
CA GLU A 173 1.41 16.45 -15.62
C GLU A 173 2.93 16.28 -15.63
N ASP A 174 3.57 16.51 -16.76
CA ASP A 174 5.03 16.48 -16.85
C ASP A 174 5.59 17.79 -16.29
N THR A 175 6.37 17.70 -15.22
CA THR A 175 7.10 18.85 -14.66
C THR A 175 8.60 18.69 -14.90
N PRO A 176 9.41 19.76 -14.76
CA PRO A 176 10.86 19.66 -14.84
C PRO A 176 11.49 18.67 -13.85
N GLU A 177 10.80 18.40 -12.74
CA GLU A 177 11.21 17.48 -11.66
C GLU A 177 10.74 16.03 -11.93
N GLY A 178 9.98 15.82 -13.01
CA GLY A 178 9.41 14.53 -13.41
C GLY A 178 7.88 14.54 -13.46
N PRO A 179 7.25 13.42 -13.84
CA PRO A 179 5.80 13.33 -13.94
C PRO A 179 5.14 13.46 -12.55
N ARG A 180 4.30 14.47 -12.39
CA ARG A 180 3.46 14.70 -11.20
C ARG A 180 2.09 14.07 -11.42
N LYS A 181 1.65 13.26 -10.46
CA LYS A 181 0.27 12.77 -10.38
C LYS A 181 -0.57 13.68 -9.49
N TYR A 182 -1.82 13.91 -9.86
CA TYR A 182 -2.79 14.69 -9.09
C TYR A 182 -4.22 14.20 -9.31
N VAL A 183 -5.10 14.52 -8.38
CA VAL A 183 -6.53 14.22 -8.46
C VAL A 183 -7.24 15.34 -9.21
N ALA A 184 -8.05 15.01 -10.22
CA ALA A 184 -8.89 15.95 -10.95
C ALA A 184 -10.37 15.54 -10.87
N VAL A 185 -11.28 16.51 -10.83
CA VAL A 185 -12.72 16.22 -10.85
C VAL A 185 -13.20 15.85 -12.26
N ILE A 186 -14.05 14.83 -12.39
CA ILE A 186 -14.61 14.44 -13.72
C ILE A 186 -15.96 15.09 -14.03
N LYS A 187 -16.48 15.88 -13.09
CA LYS A 187 -17.72 16.66 -13.19
C LYS A 187 -17.59 17.97 -12.40
N ASP A 188 -18.55 18.86 -12.58
CA ASP A 188 -18.60 20.12 -11.83
C ASP A 188 -19.03 19.86 -10.37
N PHE A 189 -18.47 20.63 -9.44
CA PHE A 189 -18.85 20.67 -8.03
C PHE A 189 -19.02 22.13 -7.59
N LYS A 190 -19.95 22.37 -6.66
CA LYS A 190 -20.13 23.66 -5.99
C LYS A 190 -19.36 23.71 -4.69
N LYS A 191 -19.03 24.92 -4.25
CA LYS A 191 -18.50 25.13 -2.89
C LYS A 191 -19.41 24.45 -1.86
N GLY A 192 -18.81 23.65 -0.98
CA GLY A 192 -19.50 22.89 0.06
C GLY A 192 -19.94 21.48 -0.37
N ASP A 193 -19.84 21.15 -1.65
CA ASP A 193 -20.18 19.80 -2.13
C ASP A 193 -19.18 18.76 -1.62
N LEU A 194 -19.70 17.58 -1.29
CA LEU A 194 -18.91 16.38 -1.05
C LEU A 194 -18.38 15.87 -2.40
N ILE A 195 -17.05 15.82 -2.54
CA ILE A 195 -16.39 15.24 -3.72
C ILE A 195 -16.45 13.71 -3.63
N TYR A 196 -15.81 13.14 -2.59
CA TYR A 196 -15.85 11.71 -2.31
C TYR A 196 -15.62 11.41 -0.82
N LYS A 197 -15.87 10.15 -0.44
CA LYS A 197 -15.57 9.59 0.88
C LYS A 197 -14.60 8.44 0.74
N GLU A 198 -13.78 8.22 1.76
CA GLU A 198 -12.85 7.11 1.80
C GLU A 198 -12.67 6.61 3.24
N HIS A 199 -12.77 5.30 3.44
CA HIS A 199 -12.42 4.65 4.69
C HIS A 199 -10.91 4.44 4.77
N PRO A 200 -10.33 4.50 5.97
CA PRO A 200 -8.90 4.32 6.12
C PRO A 200 -8.51 2.86 5.85
N ILE A 201 -7.37 2.68 5.21
CA ILE A 201 -6.69 1.38 5.13
C ILE A 201 -6.20 0.99 6.52
N VAL A 202 -5.59 1.92 7.23
CA VAL A 202 -5.16 1.73 8.62
C VAL A 202 -5.24 3.02 9.39
N THR A 203 -5.40 2.89 10.69
CA THR A 203 -5.42 4.00 11.65
C THR A 203 -4.46 3.71 12.79
N ALA A 204 -4.06 4.75 13.52
CA ALA A 204 -3.35 4.65 14.79
C ALA A 204 -3.74 5.86 15.64
N LEU A 205 -4.10 5.65 16.91
CA LEU A 205 -4.30 6.75 17.84
C LEU A 205 -2.95 7.38 18.20
N ASP A 206 -2.96 8.67 18.52
CA ASP A 206 -1.81 9.27 19.20
C ASP A 206 -1.56 8.54 20.54
N ALA A 207 -0.30 8.44 20.96
CA ALA A 207 0.11 7.58 22.06
C ALA A 207 -0.61 7.89 23.39
N ASP A 208 -0.81 9.18 23.69
CA ASP A 208 -1.52 9.62 24.88
C ASP A 208 -3.02 9.26 24.84
N ILE A 209 -3.66 9.35 23.68
CA ILE A 209 -5.05 8.92 23.48
C ILE A 209 -5.17 7.39 23.55
N GLN A 210 -4.21 6.66 22.96
CA GLN A 210 -4.16 5.20 23.04
C GLN A 210 -4.05 4.76 24.51
N SER A 211 -3.16 5.37 25.29
CA SER A 211 -3.01 5.09 26.72
C SER A 211 -4.24 5.47 27.54
N ALA A 212 -4.92 6.57 27.20
CA ALA A 212 -6.14 6.98 27.88
C ALA A 212 -7.31 6.00 27.62
N GLY A 213 -7.30 5.28 26.49
CA GLY A 213 -8.36 4.33 26.13
C GLY A 213 -9.74 4.99 25.93
N THR A 214 -9.75 6.29 25.64
CA THR A 214 -10.97 7.11 25.47
C THR A 214 -11.53 7.04 24.06
N HIS A 215 -10.76 6.56 23.09
CA HIS A 215 -11.14 6.51 21.68
C HIS A 215 -11.04 5.09 21.13
N CYS A 216 -11.78 4.82 20.07
CA CYS A 216 -11.77 3.54 19.39
C CYS A 216 -10.46 3.33 18.65
N SER A 217 -9.73 2.27 18.96
CA SER A 217 -8.48 1.91 18.30
C SER A 217 -8.64 1.55 16.82
N HIS A 218 -9.86 1.36 16.31
CA HIS A 218 -10.14 1.08 14.90
C HIS A 218 -10.58 2.33 14.13
N CYS A 219 -11.68 2.96 14.53
CA CYS A 219 -12.26 4.09 13.80
C CYS A 219 -11.91 5.47 14.39
N LEU A 220 -11.11 5.51 15.46
CA LEU A 220 -10.69 6.71 16.21
C LEU A 220 -11.81 7.50 16.88
N ARG A 221 -13.07 7.04 16.81
CA ARG A 221 -14.22 7.69 17.45
C ARG A 221 -14.05 7.78 18.98
N LEU A 222 -14.40 8.93 19.57
CA LEU A 222 -14.52 9.08 21.02
C LEU A 222 -15.57 8.11 21.59
N ILE A 223 -15.22 7.39 22.65
CA ILE A 223 -16.07 6.38 23.27
C ILE A 223 -16.74 6.98 24.51
N GLU A 224 -18.06 6.86 24.59
CA GLU A 224 -18.79 7.07 25.83
C GLU A 224 -18.51 5.91 26.80
N SER A 225 -18.17 6.23 28.05
CA SER A 225 -17.59 5.29 29.03
C SER A 225 -18.40 4.02 29.29
N SER A 226 -19.72 4.04 29.04
CA SER A 226 -20.62 2.90 29.22
C SER A 226 -20.56 1.84 28.10
N ILE A 227 -19.93 2.13 26.95
CA ILE A 227 -20.01 1.29 25.72
C ILE A 227 -18.63 0.76 25.29
N SER A 228 -17.58 0.93 26.12
CA SER A 228 -16.23 0.51 25.77
C SER A 228 -16.07 -1.02 25.78
N ILE A 229 -15.58 -1.59 24.67
CA ILE A 229 -15.23 -3.01 24.57
C ILE A 229 -13.71 -3.14 24.61
N LYS A 230 -13.19 -3.90 25.58
CA LYS A 230 -11.76 -4.18 25.76
C LYS A 230 -11.49 -5.67 25.73
N SER A 231 -10.27 -6.06 25.37
CA SER A 231 -9.78 -7.44 25.52
C SER A 231 -8.75 -7.48 26.64
N PRO A 232 -8.95 -8.24 27.75
CA PRO A 232 -8.02 -8.26 28.88
C PRO A 232 -6.61 -8.75 28.52
N SER A 233 -6.48 -9.53 27.44
CA SER A 233 -5.22 -10.11 26.97
C SER A 233 -4.51 -9.29 25.89
N ASP A 234 -5.04 -8.13 25.52
CA ASP A 234 -4.44 -7.26 24.49
C ASP A 234 -3.32 -6.39 25.10
N PRO A 235 -2.05 -6.61 24.72
CA PRO A 235 -0.93 -5.84 25.25
C PRO A 235 -0.97 -4.36 24.82
N LEU A 236 -1.60 -4.02 23.69
CA LEU A 236 -1.76 -2.64 23.23
C LEU A 236 -2.87 -1.90 24.02
N SER A 237 -3.66 -2.60 24.84
CA SER A 237 -4.79 -2.05 25.59
C SER A 237 -5.83 -1.34 24.70
N SER A 238 -6.12 -1.93 23.54
CA SER A 238 -7.05 -1.37 22.55
C SER A 238 -8.47 -1.35 23.08
N THR A 239 -9.19 -0.28 22.74
CA THR A 239 -10.58 -0.07 23.13
C THR A 239 -11.43 0.11 21.87
N TYR A 240 -12.63 -0.47 21.85
CA TYR A 240 -13.53 -0.42 20.69
C TYR A 240 -14.89 0.17 21.06
N CYS A 241 -15.44 1.01 20.18
CA CYS A 241 -16.76 1.62 20.38
C CYS A 241 -17.94 0.69 20.06
N SER A 242 -17.66 -0.45 19.41
CA SER A 242 -18.69 -1.41 18.99
C SER A 242 -18.09 -2.77 18.70
N LYS A 243 -18.93 -3.80 18.73
CA LYS A 243 -18.52 -5.16 18.36
C LYS A 243 -18.06 -5.24 16.90
N ALA A 244 -18.70 -4.47 16.02
CA ALA A 244 -18.31 -4.37 14.60
C ALA A 244 -16.87 -3.84 14.45
N CYS A 245 -16.52 -2.74 15.12
CA CYS A 245 -15.15 -2.21 15.11
C CYS A 245 -14.13 -3.21 15.69
N GLN A 246 -14.50 -3.93 16.77
CA GLN A 246 -13.64 -4.97 17.32
C GLN A 246 -13.39 -6.10 16.32
N LEU A 247 -14.45 -6.61 15.69
CA LEU A 247 -14.35 -7.71 14.73
C LEU A 247 -13.58 -7.31 13.46
N LEU A 248 -13.84 -6.13 12.91
CA LEU A 248 -13.08 -5.59 11.78
C LEU A 248 -11.60 -5.39 12.13
N SER A 249 -11.30 -4.85 13.31
CA SER A 249 -9.91 -4.69 13.73
C SER A 249 -9.21 -6.04 13.89
N LYS A 250 -9.89 -7.02 14.50
CA LYS A 250 -9.40 -8.40 14.62
C LYS A 250 -9.10 -9.03 13.27
N SER A 251 -10.04 -8.99 12.33
CA SER A 251 -9.88 -9.61 11.02
C SER A 251 -8.85 -8.89 10.16
N GLN A 252 -8.70 -7.57 10.28
CA GLN A 252 -7.77 -6.80 9.46
C GLN A 252 -6.34 -6.82 9.97
N SER A 253 -6.09 -6.78 11.28
CA SER A 253 -4.70 -6.68 11.77
C SER A 253 -4.47 -7.17 13.19
N HIS A 254 -5.45 -6.97 14.06
CA HIS A 254 -5.26 -7.10 15.50
C HIS A 254 -5.06 -8.55 15.92
N ASN A 255 -5.71 -9.52 15.26
CA ASN A 255 -5.47 -10.93 15.55
C ASN A 255 -4.05 -11.36 15.24
N LEU A 256 -3.41 -10.80 14.22
CA LEU A 256 -2.02 -11.09 13.88
C LEU A 256 -1.07 -10.43 14.89
N LEU A 257 -1.33 -9.17 15.25
CA LEU A 257 -0.38 -8.32 15.96
C LEU A 257 -0.48 -8.34 17.49
N PHE A 258 -1.68 -8.33 18.07
CA PHE A 258 -1.86 -7.98 19.50
C PHE A 258 -2.87 -8.88 20.22
N THR A 259 -3.00 -10.12 19.78
CA THR A 259 -3.75 -11.13 20.52
C THR A 259 -3.04 -12.47 20.45
N THR A 260 -3.38 -13.38 21.37
CA THR A 260 -3.02 -14.79 21.27
C THR A 260 -4.14 -15.63 20.63
N GLU A 261 -5.17 -14.98 20.09
CA GLU A 261 -6.23 -15.66 19.34
C GLU A 261 -5.68 -16.18 17.99
N ARG A 262 -6.48 -17.00 17.31
CA ARG A 262 -6.12 -17.54 16.00
C ARG A 262 -5.84 -16.38 15.02
N PRO A 263 -4.63 -16.30 14.44
CA PRO A 263 -4.22 -15.18 13.60
C PRO A 263 -4.82 -15.25 12.19
N LEU A 264 -5.05 -16.46 11.68
CA LEU A 264 -5.68 -16.71 10.39
C LEU A 264 -7.12 -17.23 10.58
N PRO A 265 -7.97 -17.10 9.56
CA PRO A 265 -9.33 -17.66 9.61
C PRO A 265 -9.37 -19.18 9.86
N ALA A 266 -10.54 -19.68 10.27
CA ALA A 266 -10.70 -21.07 10.72
C ALA A 266 -10.49 -22.09 9.59
N GLU A 267 -10.80 -21.68 8.36
CA GLU A 267 -10.74 -22.47 7.13
C GLU A 267 -9.29 -22.82 6.76
N ILE A 268 -8.32 -22.03 7.20
CA ILE A 268 -6.90 -22.23 6.90
C ILE A 268 -6.30 -23.12 7.99
N PRO A 269 -5.88 -24.36 7.67
CA PRO A 269 -5.39 -25.28 8.69
C PRO A 269 -4.12 -24.72 9.36
N MET A 270 -4.11 -24.75 10.69
CA MET A 270 -2.99 -24.33 11.53
C MET A 270 -2.89 -25.31 12.68
N ASP A 271 -1.66 -25.66 13.05
CA ASP A 271 -1.44 -26.48 14.25
C ASP A 271 -1.93 -25.72 15.49
N PRO A 272 -2.55 -26.41 16.46
CA PRO A 272 -2.94 -25.79 17.70
C PRO A 272 -1.69 -25.26 18.43
N PRO A 273 -1.72 -24.03 18.95
CA PRO A 273 -0.54 -23.46 19.58
C PRO A 273 -0.22 -24.19 20.88
N THR A 274 1.07 -24.41 21.14
CA THR A 274 1.55 -24.98 22.42
C THR A 274 1.66 -23.87 23.48
N PRO A 275 1.70 -24.21 24.77
CA PRO A 275 1.94 -23.21 25.83
C PRO A 275 3.22 -22.40 25.61
N GLU A 276 4.25 -23.04 25.06
CA GLU A 276 5.54 -22.42 24.75
C GLU A 276 5.41 -21.39 23.61
N THR A 277 4.76 -21.76 22.49
CA THR A 277 4.59 -20.82 21.36
C THR A 277 3.67 -19.66 21.70
N LEU A 278 2.65 -19.87 22.55
CA LEU A 278 1.83 -18.78 23.08
C LEU A 278 2.64 -17.81 23.95
N GLU A 279 3.57 -18.32 24.74
CA GLU A 279 4.41 -17.49 25.61
C GLU A 279 5.44 -16.69 24.80
N GLU A 280 6.06 -17.30 23.78
CA GLU A 280 6.93 -16.59 22.84
C GLU A 280 6.18 -15.47 22.12
N ARG A 281 4.94 -15.74 21.69
CA ARG A 281 4.07 -14.75 21.07
C ARG A 281 3.78 -13.58 22.01
N ARG A 282 3.41 -13.85 23.27
CA ARG A 282 3.20 -12.77 24.28
C ARG A 282 4.45 -11.93 24.47
N LYS A 283 5.62 -12.55 24.59
CA LYS A 283 6.91 -11.84 24.75
C LYS A 283 7.22 -10.96 23.55
N ALA A 284 7.01 -11.44 22.33
CA ALA A 284 7.20 -10.67 21.10
C ALA A 284 6.27 -9.45 21.07
N GLN A 285 4.98 -9.65 21.37
CA GLN A 285 3.98 -8.58 21.40
C GLN A 285 4.29 -7.53 22.47
N ALA A 286 4.65 -7.96 23.68
CA ALA A 286 5.01 -7.05 24.77
C ALA A 286 6.26 -6.22 24.43
N ALA A 287 7.28 -6.82 23.82
CA ALA A 287 8.48 -6.10 23.40
C ALA A 287 8.17 -5.03 22.33
N PHE A 288 7.34 -5.37 21.34
CA PHE A 288 6.94 -4.41 20.32
C PHE A 288 6.05 -3.30 20.89
N VAL A 289 5.10 -3.60 21.77
CA VAL A 289 4.28 -2.57 22.43
C VAL A 289 5.12 -1.64 23.30
N ALA A 290 6.10 -2.17 24.04
CA ALA A 290 7.02 -1.35 24.82
C ALA A 290 7.82 -0.38 23.92
N TYR A 291 8.24 -0.84 22.74
CA TYR A 291 8.85 0.03 21.73
C TYR A 291 7.89 1.11 21.23
N LEU A 292 6.64 0.76 20.87
CA LEU A 292 5.63 1.74 20.44
C LEU A 292 5.39 2.83 21.50
N GLN A 293 5.33 2.44 22.78
CA GLN A 293 5.15 3.37 23.90
C GLN A 293 6.38 4.27 24.11
N LYS A 294 7.60 3.71 23.97
CA LYS A 294 8.86 4.46 24.05
C LYS A 294 8.97 5.49 22.92
N GLU A 295 8.67 5.11 21.69
CA GLU A 295 8.77 6.00 20.53
C GLU A 295 7.69 7.08 20.53
N GLY A 296 6.46 6.73 20.96
CA GLY A 296 5.33 7.66 20.99
C GLY A 296 4.88 8.15 19.61
N LYS A 297 5.36 7.53 18.52
CA LYS A 297 5.02 7.86 17.12
C LYS A 297 3.93 6.91 16.62
N ALA A 298 3.04 7.42 15.77
CA ALA A 298 1.93 6.64 15.22
C ALA A 298 2.40 5.70 14.09
N GLY A 299 3.42 6.11 13.34
CA GLY A 299 3.75 5.43 12.10
C GLY A 299 4.32 4.00 12.21
N PRO A 300 5.06 3.57 13.25
CA PRO A 300 5.41 2.16 13.41
C PRO A 300 4.16 1.28 13.56
N LEU A 301 3.14 1.76 14.29
CA LEU A 301 1.86 1.07 14.46
C LEU A 301 1.03 1.07 13.15
N LEU A 302 1.05 2.17 12.38
CA LEU A 302 0.42 2.20 11.06
C LEU A 302 1.04 1.17 10.11
N VAL A 303 2.37 1.07 10.07
CA VAL A 303 3.07 0.07 9.23
C VAL A 303 2.74 -1.35 9.69
N ALA A 304 2.80 -1.63 10.99
CA ALA A 304 2.46 -2.94 11.52
C ALA A 304 1.03 -3.36 11.12
N ARG A 305 0.06 -2.45 11.31
CA ARG A 305 -1.34 -2.68 10.90
C ARG A 305 -1.48 -2.84 9.39
N PHE A 306 -0.72 -2.09 8.60
CA PHE A 306 -0.79 -2.14 7.13
C PHE A 306 -0.31 -3.50 6.63
N VAL A 307 0.84 -3.95 7.13
CA VAL A 307 1.42 -5.26 6.81
C VAL A 307 0.47 -6.38 7.21
N ALA A 308 -0.08 -6.32 8.43
CA ALA A 308 -1.05 -7.31 8.88
C ALA A 308 -2.33 -7.32 8.03
N ARG A 309 -2.81 -6.14 7.59
CA ARG A 309 -3.97 -6.03 6.68
C ARG A 309 -3.66 -6.58 5.29
N GLN A 310 -2.46 -6.35 4.77
CA GLN A 310 -2.03 -6.94 3.50
C GLN A 310 -1.99 -8.48 3.60
N ILE A 311 -1.42 -9.02 4.67
CA ILE A 311 -1.40 -10.48 4.92
C ILE A 311 -2.82 -11.03 5.04
N ALA A 312 -3.69 -10.39 5.83
CA ALA A 312 -5.07 -10.80 6.01
C ALA A 312 -5.85 -10.79 4.68
N PHE A 313 -5.64 -9.76 3.86
CA PHE A 313 -6.30 -9.64 2.56
C PHE A 313 -5.84 -10.72 1.56
N GLU A 314 -4.54 -10.97 1.45
CA GLU A 314 -4.03 -12.08 0.61
C GLU A 314 -4.48 -13.45 1.12
N THR A 315 -4.62 -13.60 2.44
CA THR A 315 -5.12 -14.82 3.07
C THR A 315 -6.58 -15.10 2.70
N LEU A 316 -7.43 -14.06 2.67
CA LEU A 316 -8.85 -14.20 2.31
C LEU A 316 -9.05 -14.71 0.87
N LYS A 317 -8.16 -14.37 -0.06
CA LYS A 317 -8.22 -14.83 -1.46
C LYS A 317 -7.98 -16.33 -1.62
N LEU A 318 -7.29 -16.96 -0.66
CA LEU A 318 -7.06 -18.40 -0.68
C LEU A 318 -8.28 -19.20 -0.21
N MET A 319 -9.36 -18.52 0.22
CA MET A 319 -10.57 -19.17 0.70
C MET A 319 -11.49 -19.63 -0.44
N PRO A 320 -12.10 -20.83 -0.32
CA PRO A 320 -13.19 -21.25 -1.19
C PRO A 320 -14.36 -20.27 -1.10
N GLY A 321 -14.83 -19.74 -2.24
CA GLY A 321 -15.98 -18.84 -2.29
C GLY A 321 -15.67 -17.36 -2.06
N TYR A 322 -14.40 -16.95 -2.07
CA TYR A 322 -14.04 -15.54 -2.19
C TYR A 322 -14.63 -14.97 -3.51
N THR A 323 -15.55 -14.01 -3.40
CA THR A 323 -16.28 -13.44 -4.55
C THR A 323 -15.67 -12.15 -5.09
N GLY A 324 -14.51 -11.72 -4.56
CA GLY A 324 -13.84 -10.51 -5.03
C GLY A 324 -14.61 -9.21 -4.83
N LYS A 325 -15.75 -9.22 -4.12
CA LYS A 325 -16.63 -8.05 -4.00
C LYS A 325 -15.89 -6.85 -3.42
N HIS A 326 -15.72 -5.87 -4.29
CA HIS A 326 -15.07 -4.59 -4.05
C HIS A 326 -15.76 -3.81 -2.93
N ASP A 327 -14.98 -3.43 -1.90
CA ASP A 327 -15.43 -2.44 -0.94
C ASP A 327 -15.18 -1.05 -1.54
N GLU A 328 -16.24 -0.48 -2.14
CA GLU A 328 -16.21 0.82 -2.81
C GLU A 328 -15.76 2.00 -1.95
N GLN A 329 -15.57 1.82 -0.64
CA GLN A 329 -15.14 2.88 0.25
C GLN A 329 -13.78 2.64 0.88
N HIS A 330 -13.28 1.41 0.93
CA HIS A 330 -11.94 1.11 1.42
C HIS A 330 -10.85 1.20 0.34
N PHE A 331 -11.22 1.13 -0.95
CA PHE A 331 -10.28 1.21 -2.10
C PHE A 331 -9.02 0.36 -1.89
N THR A 332 -9.21 -0.87 -1.40
CA THR A 332 -8.16 -1.88 -1.20
C THR A 332 -7.73 -2.54 -2.49
N ASP A 333 -8.55 -2.40 -3.53
CA ASP A 333 -8.49 -2.98 -4.84
C ASP A 333 -9.04 -1.96 -5.87
N SER A 334 -8.70 -2.12 -7.14
CA SER A 334 -9.22 -1.29 -8.24
C SER A 334 -10.52 -1.86 -8.83
N GLU A 335 -11.27 -1.05 -9.60
CA GLU A 335 -12.37 -1.57 -10.42
C GLU A 335 -11.84 -2.69 -11.35
N GLY A 336 -12.40 -3.90 -11.29
CA GLY A 336 -12.00 -5.02 -12.16
C GLY A 336 -10.89 -5.95 -11.63
N GLU A 337 -10.53 -5.88 -10.35
CA GLU A 337 -9.71 -6.88 -9.63
C GLU A 337 -8.25 -7.08 -10.14
N GLU A 338 -7.73 -6.20 -11.00
CA GLU A 338 -6.35 -6.32 -11.52
C GLU A 338 -5.27 -5.77 -10.56
N TYR A 339 -5.59 -4.79 -9.71
CA TYR A 339 -4.62 -4.12 -8.83
C TYR A 339 -5.04 -4.18 -7.37
N MET A 340 -4.04 -4.37 -6.50
CA MET A 340 -4.24 -4.62 -5.07
C MET A 340 -3.60 -3.52 -4.21
N LEU A 341 -3.78 -3.62 -2.90
CA LEU A 341 -3.22 -2.69 -1.92
C LEU A 341 -1.70 -2.49 -2.05
N ALA A 342 -0.96 -3.55 -2.41
CA ALA A 342 0.48 -3.45 -2.70
C ALA A 342 0.76 -2.58 -3.94
N ASP A 343 -0.04 -2.70 -5.00
CA ASP A 343 0.11 -1.92 -6.23
C ASP A 343 -0.23 -0.44 -5.99
N HIS A 344 -1.24 -0.16 -5.16
CA HIS A 344 -1.54 1.20 -4.69
C HIS A 344 -0.31 1.77 -3.96
N MET A 345 0.23 1.04 -2.98
CA MET A 345 1.38 1.46 -2.17
C MET A 345 2.65 1.66 -3.00
N GLU A 346 2.89 0.86 -4.05
CA GLU A 346 4.05 0.99 -4.93
C GLU A 346 4.14 2.36 -5.62
N ARG A 347 2.99 2.96 -5.95
CA ARG A 347 2.89 4.19 -6.75
C ARG A 347 2.91 5.47 -5.93
N LEU A 348 2.85 5.37 -4.60
CA LEU A 348 2.81 6.53 -3.73
C LEU A 348 4.19 7.18 -3.58
N ARG A 349 4.18 8.52 -3.48
CA ARG A 349 5.35 9.30 -3.06
C ARG A 349 5.78 8.87 -1.67
N TYR A 350 7.08 8.99 -1.38
CA TYR A 350 7.65 8.66 -0.08
C TYR A 350 8.74 9.66 0.29
N ILE A 351 9.04 9.73 1.59
CA ILE A 351 10.26 10.34 2.10
C ILE A 351 11.22 9.24 2.54
N GLU A 352 12.52 9.49 2.46
CA GLU A 352 13.49 8.63 3.12
C GLU A 352 13.33 8.76 4.64
N ALA A 353 13.24 7.61 5.33
CA ALA A 353 13.10 7.54 6.77
C ALA A 353 14.33 6.83 7.33
N ASP A 354 15.06 7.54 8.20
CA ASP A 354 16.07 6.91 9.06
C ASP A 354 15.34 6.29 10.25
N LEU A 355 15.46 4.96 10.40
CA LEU A 355 14.69 4.19 11.38
C LEU A 355 15.61 3.57 12.42
N PRO A 356 15.17 3.45 13.69
CA PRO A 356 15.86 2.65 14.68
C PRO A 356 16.04 1.20 14.21
N GLN A 357 17.25 0.66 14.37
CA GLN A 357 17.58 -0.71 13.94
C GLN A 357 16.74 -1.79 14.63
N GLU A 358 16.17 -1.49 15.80
CA GLU A 358 15.30 -2.41 16.53
C GLU A 358 13.86 -2.50 15.97
N GLU A 359 13.40 -1.54 15.16
CA GLU A 359 12.00 -1.42 14.74
C GLU A 359 11.53 -2.62 13.88
N ALA A 360 12.26 -2.93 12.81
CA ALA A 360 11.89 -4.02 11.90
C ALA A 360 12.01 -5.41 12.57
N PRO A 361 13.11 -5.73 13.30
CA PRO A 361 13.22 -7.00 14.01
C PRO A 361 12.11 -7.26 15.04
N LEU A 362 11.65 -6.22 15.74
CA LEU A 362 10.55 -6.36 16.71
C LEU A 362 9.24 -6.72 16.01
N LEU A 363 8.89 -6.03 14.92
CA LEU A 363 7.69 -6.37 14.14
C LEU A 363 7.81 -7.74 13.47
N ALA A 364 8.97 -8.07 12.90
CA ALA A 364 9.26 -9.38 12.30
C ALA A 364 8.99 -10.51 13.31
N LYS A 365 9.47 -10.35 14.56
CA LYS A 365 9.26 -11.33 15.63
C LYS A 365 7.79 -11.49 15.99
N VAL A 366 7.02 -10.40 16.04
CA VAL A 366 5.56 -10.46 16.27
C VAL A 366 4.89 -11.29 15.17
N LEU A 367 5.19 -10.99 13.91
CA LEU A 367 4.61 -11.69 12.76
C LEU A 367 5.00 -13.18 12.72
N GLY A 368 6.30 -13.49 12.88
CA GLY A 368 6.81 -14.86 12.87
C GLY A 368 6.29 -15.73 14.03
N SER A 369 6.04 -15.12 15.20
CA SER A 369 5.42 -15.80 16.33
C SER A 369 3.91 -16.09 16.13
N ALA A 370 3.27 -15.39 15.18
CA ALA A 370 1.87 -15.60 14.85
C ALA A 370 1.70 -16.65 13.74
N VAL A 371 2.51 -16.55 12.68
CA VAL A 371 2.54 -17.51 11.58
C VAL A 371 4.01 -17.69 11.15
N ALA A 372 4.42 -18.95 11.04
CA ALA A 372 5.79 -19.29 10.64
C ALA A 372 6.18 -18.60 9.32
N ASP A 373 7.47 -18.26 9.21
CA ASP A 373 8.10 -17.60 8.05
C ASP A 373 7.64 -16.15 7.75
N LEU A 374 6.64 -15.60 8.45
CA LEU A 374 6.28 -14.19 8.28
C LEU A 374 7.32 -13.21 8.82
N ASP A 375 8.23 -13.64 9.68
CA ASP A 375 9.39 -12.85 10.14
C ASP A 375 10.30 -12.45 8.96
N LYS A 376 10.42 -13.31 7.95
CA LYS A 376 11.25 -13.07 6.75
C LYS A 376 10.71 -11.97 5.84
N PHE A 377 9.44 -11.58 6.03
CA PHE A 377 8.79 -10.54 5.25
C PHE A 377 9.20 -9.13 5.68
N MET A 378 9.59 -8.97 6.96
CA MET A 378 9.88 -7.67 7.53
C MET A 378 11.40 -7.47 7.66
N THR A 379 12.00 -6.94 6.60
CA THR A 379 13.41 -6.51 6.57
C THR A 379 13.52 -5.01 6.88
N ASP A 380 14.72 -4.54 7.22
CA ASP A 380 14.97 -3.11 7.44
C ASP A 380 14.64 -2.27 6.20
N GLU A 381 15.00 -2.74 5.00
CA GLU A 381 14.67 -2.06 3.74
C GLU A 381 13.15 -1.98 3.53
N HIS A 382 12.42 -3.04 3.86
CA HIS A 382 10.96 -3.02 3.77
C HIS A 382 10.34 -2.01 4.73
N MET A 383 10.79 -2.06 5.98
CA MET A 383 10.29 -1.20 7.04
C MET A 383 10.54 0.27 6.67
N ALA A 384 11.75 0.60 6.22
CA ALA A 384 12.11 1.94 5.75
C ALA A 384 11.23 2.43 4.61
N GLN A 385 10.98 1.59 3.60
CA GLN A 385 10.10 1.93 2.47
C GLN A 385 8.66 2.19 2.91
N LEU A 386 8.09 1.30 3.74
CA LEU A 386 6.71 1.46 4.23
C LEU A 386 6.58 2.66 5.18
N ARG A 387 7.55 2.87 6.07
CA ARG A 387 7.59 4.04 6.97
C ARG A 387 7.68 5.33 6.18
N GLY A 388 8.54 5.40 5.17
CA GLY A 388 8.67 6.54 4.27
C GLY A 388 7.39 6.86 3.51
N LYS A 389 6.72 5.84 2.98
CA LYS A 389 5.44 5.99 2.28
C LYS A 389 4.32 6.43 3.22
N ILE A 390 4.19 5.78 4.38
CA ILE A 390 3.16 6.16 5.35
C ILE A 390 3.43 7.57 5.90
N ALA A 391 4.66 7.94 6.21
CA ALA A 391 4.99 9.27 6.70
C ALA A 391 4.68 10.37 5.65
N TYR A 392 4.93 10.11 4.36
CA TYR A 392 4.57 11.07 3.31
C TYR A 392 3.06 11.24 3.14
N ASN A 393 2.27 10.18 3.38
CA ASN A 393 0.88 10.09 2.94
C ASN A 393 -0.19 10.05 4.05
N ALA A 394 0.18 9.79 5.29
CA ALA A 394 -0.78 9.71 6.40
C ALA A 394 -1.42 11.08 6.69
N TYR A 395 -2.71 11.07 7.00
CA TYR A 395 -3.48 12.22 7.42
C TYR A 395 -3.66 12.23 8.93
N GLY A 396 -3.60 13.44 9.51
CA GLY A 396 -3.99 13.66 10.89
C GLY A 396 -5.51 13.71 10.99
N VAL A 397 -6.08 12.84 11.83
CA VAL A 397 -7.53 12.79 12.05
C VAL A 397 -7.90 13.79 13.15
N CYS A 398 -8.61 14.85 12.76
CA CYS A 398 -9.04 15.93 13.64
C CYS A 398 -10.58 16.00 13.65
N PHE A 399 -11.20 15.66 14.78
CA PHE A 399 -12.64 15.86 14.98
C PHE A 399 -12.90 17.30 15.44
N GLY A 400 -13.95 17.95 14.91
CA GLY A 400 -14.41 19.25 15.42
C GLY A 400 -13.36 20.38 15.41
N GLY A 401 -12.39 20.35 14.49
CA GLY A 401 -11.31 21.34 14.43
C GLY A 401 -10.03 20.94 15.19
N GLY A 402 -10.01 19.74 15.77
CA GLY A 402 -8.86 19.18 16.47
C GLY A 402 -8.92 19.35 17.98
N ARG A 403 -7.90 18.82 18.65
CA ARG A 403 -7.73 18.87 20.11
C ARG A 403 -6.67 19.91 20.52
N ASP A 404 -6.74 20.38 21.77
CA ASP A 404 -5.83 21.42 22.31
C ASP A 404 -5.00 20.92 23.50
N ASP A 405 -5.21 19.68 23.93
CA ASP A 405 -4.59 19.06 25.10
C ASP A 405 -3.37 18.18 24.75
N LYS A 406 -2.98 18.11 23.47
CA LYS A 406 -1.78 17.39 23.05
C LYS A 406 -0.53 18.18 23.45
N ALA A 407 0.38 17.53 24.18
CA ALA A 407 1.62 18.15 24.62
C ALA A 407 2.51 18.56 23.42
N ALA A 408 3.23 19.67 23.59
CA ALA A 408 4.24 20.09 22.62
C ALA A 408 5.36 19.03 22.51
N PRO A 409 5.88 18.76 21.30
CA PRO A 409 6.95 17.79 21.13
C PRO A 409 8.24 18.28 21.82
N THR A 410 8.95 17.35 22.48
CA THR A 410 10.25 17.59 23.10
C THR A 410 11.43 17.32 22.16
N GLN A 411 11.16 16.62 21.05
CA GLN A 411 12.14 16.27 20.02
C GLN A 411 12.47 17.48 19.15
N ARG A 412 13.58 17.40 18.41
CA ARG A 412 13.92 18.44 17.42
C ARG A 412 12.81 18.51 16.35
N PRO A 413 12.49 19.68 15.80
CA PRO A 413 11.38 19.84 14.85
C PRO A 413 11.43 18.92 13.63
N GLU A 414 12.63 18.55 13.17
CA GLU A 414 12.88 17.61 12.08
C GLU A 414 12.58 16.14 12.43
N ASP A 415 12.63 15.77 13.72
CA ASP A 415 12.39 14.41 14.21
C ASP A 415 10.90 14.18 14.58
N VAL A 416 10.12 15.26 14.63
CA VAL A 416 8.68 15.23 14.91
C VAL A 416 7.94 14.62 13.72
N GLU A 417 7.22 13.53 13.96
CA GLU A 417 6.37 12.90 12.95
C GLU A 417 5.31 13.90 12.47
N LYS A 418 5.20 14.05 11.15
CA LYS A 418 4.25 14.96 10.49
C LYS A 418 3.16 14.16 9.80
N THR A 419 1.99 14.78 9.68
CA THR A 419 0.80 14.22 9.03
C THR A 419 0.12 15.31 8.22
N ARG A 420 -0.61 14.92 7.17
CA ARG A 420 -1.39 15.85 6.35
C ARG A 420 -2.63 16.28 7.12
N THR A 421 -2.67 17.51 7.59
CA THR A 421 -3.86 18.07 8.24
C THR A 421 -3.85 19.60 8.20
N PRO A 422 -4.99 20.24 7.86
CA PRO A 422 -5.13 21.69 7.90
C PRO A 422 -5.09 22.27 9.31
N TYR A 423 -5.13 21.44 10.36
CA TYR A 423 -5.12 21.87 11.76
C TYR A 423 -3.74 21.72 12.44
N GLY A 424 -2.76 21.18 11.72
CA GLY A 424 -1.45 20.82 12.27
C GLY A 424 -1.46 19.52 13.07
N THR A 425 -0.34 18.78 13.03
CA THR A 425 -0.17 17.50 13.74
C THR A 425 -0.31 17.62 15.27
N SER A 426 -0.19 18.82 15.83
CA SER A 426 -0.42 19.09 17.25
C SER A 426 -1.90 18.99 17.65
N ARG A 427 -2.84 18.96 16.70
CA ARG A 427 -4.29 18.96 17.00
C ARG A 427 -5.02 17.70 16.59
N GLN A 428 -4.30 16.65 16.18
CA GLN A 428 -4.92 15.39 15.77
C GLN A 428 -5.22 14.47 16.95
N THR A 429 -6.23 13.61 16.82
CA THR A 429 -6.52 12.50 17.75
C THR A 429 -5.68 11.26 17.41
N GLY A 430 -5.26 11.16 16.16
CA GLY A 430 -4.45 10.07 15.63
C GLY A 430 -4.18 10.27 14.15
N SER A 431 -3.63 9.24 13.54
CA SER A 431 -3.22 9.23 12.13
C SER A 431 -3.96 8.14 11.36
N ALA A 432 -4.19 8.37 10.07
CA ALA A 432 -4.82 7.40 9.19
C ALA A 432 -4.19 7.43 7.78
N PHE A 433 -4.13 6.27 7.14
CA PHE A 433 -3.59 6.11 5.78
C PHE A 433 -4.70 5.69 4.81
N TYR A 434 -4.66 6.25 3.60
CA TYR A 434 -5.69 6.19 2.57
C TYR A 434 -5.03 5.97 1.20
N THR A 435 -5.67 5.29 0.25
CA THR A 435 -5.07 5.05 -1.08
C THR A 435 -5.34 6.20 -2.03
N LEU A 436 -6.60 6.62 -2.19
CA LEU A 436 -6.99 7.69 -3.11
C LEU A 436 -6.53 9.06 -2.59
N SER A 437 -6.83 9.37 -1.33
CA SER A 437 -6.47 10.66 -0.74
C SER A 437 -4.95 10.90 -0.63
N SER A 438 -4.12 9.87 -0.84
CA SER A 438 -2.66 10.01 -0.94
C SER A 438 -2.22 10.76 -2.21
N TYR A 439 -3.03 10.75 -3.28
CA TYR A 439 -2.77 11.48 -4.53
C TYR A 439 -3.13 12.96 -4.48
N LEU A 440 -3.84 13.40 -3.44
CA LEU A 440 -4.13 14.83 -3.24
C LEU A 440 -2.84 15.59 -2.98
N THR A 441 -2.68 16.72 -3.67
CA THR A 441 -1.50 17.56 -3.61
C THR A 441 -1.72 18.74 -2.66
N HIS A 442 -0.62 19.39 -2.27
CA HIS A 442 -0.69 20.53 -1.35
C HIS A 442 -0.95 21.86 -2.06
N SER A 443 -1.82 22.69 -1.49
CA SER A 443 -1.85 24.13 -1.73
C SER A 443 -2.06 24.89 -0.41
N CYS A 444 -1.40 26.05 -0.24
CA CYS A 444 -1.68 26.97 0.89
C CYS A 444 -3.00 27.75 0.71
N ARG A 445 -3.62 27.63 -0.46
CA ARG A 445 -4.98 28.05 -0.78
C ARG A 445 -5.68 26.85 -1.43
N PRO A 446 -6.08 25.87 -0.61
CA PRO A 446 -6.59 24.60 -1.12
C PRO A 446 -7.92 24.78 -1.83
N SER A 447 -8.21 23.87 -2.76
CA SER A 447 -9.48 23.82 -3.47
C SER A 447 -10.52 22.94 -2.76
N ALA A 448 -10.07 22.10 -1.83
CA ALA A 448 -10.89 21.28 -0.97
C ALA A 448 -10.22 21.07 0.40
N HIS A 449 -11.00 20.63 1.40
CA HIS A 449 -10.47 20.25 2.71
C HIS A 449 -10.90 18.84 3.11
N PRO A 450 -10.05 18.11 3.86
CA PRO A 450 -10.45 16.88 4.51
C PRO A 450 -11.31 17.16 5.74
N SER A 451 -12.38 16.40 5.91
CA SER A 451 -13.31 16.49 7.03
C SER A 451 -13.62 15.10 7.61
N PHE A 452 -13.73 15.02 8.93
CA PHE A 452 -14.05 13.81 9.69
C PHE A 452 -15.41 13.94 10.40
N SER A 453 -16.36 14.57 9.72
CA SER A 453 -17.68 14.94 10.27
C SER A 453 -18.57 13.76 10.66
N SER A 454 -18.28 12.54 10.20
CA SER A 454 -18.96 11.30 10.62
C SER A 454 -18.58 10.83 12.03
N GLY A 455 -17.63 11.50 12.69
CA GLY A 455 -17.11 11.10 13.99
C GLY A 455 -16.33 9.79 13.94
N THR A 456 -15.77 9.45 12.77
CA THR A 456 -14.82 8.35 12.57
C THR A 456 -13.67 8.84 11.70
N ALA A 457 -12.62 8.02 11.57
CA ALA A 457 -11.53 8.23 10.62
C ALA A 457 -11.95 7.99 9.15
N GLN A 458 -13.23 8.04 8.79
CA GLN A 458 -13.63 8.13 7.38
C GLN A 458 -13.40 9.55 6.90
N ILE A 459 -12.55 9.73 5.88
CA ILE A 459 -12.24 11.04 5.33
C ILE A 459 -13.33 11.44 4.33
N HIS A 460 -13.80 12.68 4.43
CA HIS A 460 -14.68 13.34 3.48
C HIS A 460 -13.91 14.48 2.83
N ILE A 461 -13.79 14.48 1.50
CA ILE A 461 -13.19 15.59 0.77
C ILE A 461 -14.30 16.54 0.33
N ILE A 462 -14.27 17.78 0.84
CA ILE A 462 -15.32 18.78 0.62
C ILE A 462 -14.73 19.96 -0.15
N ALA A 463 -15.42 20.40 -1.21
CA ALA A 463 -14.97 21.51 -2.03
C ALA A 463 -15.03 22.86 -1.28
N ASP A 464 -13.94 23.62 -1.30
CA ASP A 464 -13.86 24.96 -0.69
C ASP A 464 -14.25 26.09 -1.65
N GLN A 465 -14.39 25.75 -2.92
CA GLN A 465 -14.76 26.63 -4.03
C GLN A 465 -15.52 25.85 -5.10
N ASP A 466 -16.11 26.55 -6.07
CA ASP A 466 -16.65 25.91 -7.27
C ASP A 466 -15.51 25.28 -8.08
N LEU A 467 -15.71 24.02 -8.51
CA LEU A 467 -14.78 23.27 -9.34
C LEU A 467 -15.45 22.88 -10.65
N LYS A 468 -14.73 23.05 -11.75
CA LYS A 468 -15.12 22.60 -13.08
C LYS A 468 -14.48 21.27 -13.41
N LYS A 469 -15.15 20.48 -14.25
CA LYS A 469 -14.58 19.24 -14.80
C LYS A 469 -13.14 19.49 -15.30
N GLY A 470 -12.20 18.73 -14.75
CA GLY A 470 -10.78 18.79 -15.05
C GLY A 470 -9.94 19.58 -14.05
N ASP A 471 -10.56 20.33 -13.14
CA ASP A 471 -9.85 21.09 -12.11
C ASP A 471 -9.15 20.15 -11.11
N GLU A 472 -7.96 20.55 -10.65
CA GLU A 472 -7.19 19.85 -9.63
C GLU A 472 -7.81 20.01 -8.23
N VAL A 473 -7.90 18.89 -7.50
CA VAL A 473 -8.26 18.86 -6.09
C VAL A 473 -6.98 18.93 -5.24
N THR A 474 -6.83 20.03 -4.50
CA THR A 474 -5.69 20.30 -3.62
C THR A 474 -6.17 20.47 -2.18
N VAL A 475 -5.35 20.04 -1.22
CA VAL A 475 -5.63 20.16 0.22
C VAL A 475 -4.47 20.84 0.95
N ALA A 476 -4.72 21.33 2.17
CA ALA A 476 -3.66 21.81 3.04
C ALA A 476 -3.03 20.65 3.81
N PHE A 477 -1.70 20.47 3.69
CA PHE A 477 -0.95 19.45 4.45
C PHE A 477 -0.59 19.95 5.86
N VAL A 478 -0.55 21.27 6.03
CA VAL A 478 -0.16 21.97 7.26
C VAL A 478 -1.22 23.00 7.60
N ASP A 479 -1.14 23.56 8.81
CA ASP A 479 -1.97 24.71 9.18
C ASP A 479 -1.62 25.94 8.34
N VAL A 480 -2.56 26.33 7.49
CA VAL A 480 -2.43 27.47 6.57
C VAL A 480 -3.04 28.76 7.11
N THR A 481 -3.67 28.71 8.29
CA THR A 481 -4.24 29.89 8.92
C THR A 481 -3.14 30.81 9.43
N GLN A 482 -3.40 32.11 9.42
CA GLN A 482 -2.51 33.11 10.01
C GLN A 482 -2.81 33.20 11.50
N HIS A 483 -1.79 33.03 12.33
CA HIS A 483 -1.96 33.07 13.78
C HIS A 483 -2.07 34.50 14.30
N LYS A 484 -2.69 34.66 15.47
CA LYS A 484 -2.82 35.98 16.09
C LYS A 484 -1.43 36.56 16.39
N GLY A 485 -1.13 37.71 15.80
CA GLY A 485 0.17 38.38 15.95
C GLY A 485 1.25 37.91 14.98
N GLU A 486 0.94 36.97 14.08
CA GLU A 486 1.84 36.50 13.01
C GLU A 486 1.70 37.40 11.77
N SER A 487 2.79 37.96 11.27
CA SER A 487 2.80 38.68 9.99
C SER A 487 2.64 37.73 8.79
N ASP A 488 2.30 38.27 7.62
CA ASP A 488 2.16 37.46 6.39
C ASP A 488 3.47 36.73 6.03
N VAL A 489 4.61 37.38 6.29
CA VAL A 489 5.97 36.86 6.07
C VAL A 489 6.27 35.69 7.01
N GLU A 490 6.00 35.86 8.30
CA GLU A 490 6.19 34.80 9.29
C GLU A 490 5.27 33.61 9.00
N CYS A 491 4.02 33.87 8.63
CA CYS A 491 3.06 32.85 8.24
C CYS A 491 3.54 32.06 7.02
N ARG A 492 4.00 32.76 5.96
CA ARG A 492 4.56 32.12 4.77
C ARG A 492 5.76 31.25 5.12
N ARG A 493 6.70 31.80 5.90
CA ARG A 493 7.92 31.11 6.33
C ARG A 493 7.59 29.86 7.14
N ARG A 494 6.70 29.95 8.12
CA ARG A 494 6.26 28.79 8.95
C ARG A 494 5.70 27.67 8.08
N ARG A 495 4.76 27.98 7.19
CA ARG A 495 4.15 26.97 6.30
C ARG A 495 5.19 26.28 5.43
N ARG A 496 6.10 27.05 4.81
CA ARG A 496 7.16 26.49 3.95
C ARG A 496 8.17 25.65 4.72
N ILE A 497 8.57 26.06 5.93
CA ILE A 497 9.46 25.27 6.79
C ILE A 497 8.81 23.94 7.19
N GLU A 498 7.53 23.97 7.59
CA GLU A 498 6.80 22.75 7.94
C GLU A 498 6.68 21.79 6.73
N LEU A 499 6.41 22.32 5.54
CA LEU A 499 6.35 21.52 4.31
C LEU A 499 7.70 20.93 3.92
N ALA A 500 8.77 21.72 4.01
CA ALA A 500 10.12 21.26 3.73
C ALA A 500 10.55 20.16 4.73
N ARG A 501 10.24 20.32 6.02
CA ARG A 501 10.57 19.31 7.04
C ARG A 501 9.80 18.02 6.84
N GLY A 502 8.48 18.10 6.63
CA GLY A 502 7.60 16.94 6.55
C GLY A 502 7.62 16.21 5.20
N TRP A 503 7.72 16.94 4.07
CA TRP A 503 7.53 16.38 2.73
C TRP A 503 8.62 16.75 1.72
N LYS A 504 9.69 17.41 2.19
CA LYS A 504 10.91 17.72 1.39
C LYS A 504 10.62 18.52 0.12
N PHE A 505 9.66 19.45 0.16
CA PHE A 505 9.40 20.36 -0.96
C PHE A 505 9.10 21.78 -0.49
N ALA A 506 9.38 22.73 -1.38
CA ALA A 506 9.10 24.15 -1.21
C ALA A 506 7.81 24.53 -1.97
N CYS A 507 6.75 24.94 -1.27
CA CYS A 507 5.48 25.25 -1.91
C CYS A 507 5.53 26.50 -2.81
N THR A 508 5.19 26.34 -4.08
CA THR A 508 5.13 27.40 -5.10
C THR A 508 3.71 27.78 -5.50
N CYS A 509 2.70 27.40 -4.70
CA CYS A 509 1.29 27.73 -4.99
C CYS A 509 1.07 29.24 -5.12
N GLN A 510 -0.06 29.63 -5.73
CA GLN A 510 -0.41 31.03 -5.98
C GLN A 510 -0.21 31.92 -4.74
N ARG A 511 -0.74 31.51 -3.57
CA ARG A 511 -0.61 32.26 -2.31
C ARG A 511 0.86 32.48 -1.91
N CYS A 512 1.67 31.43 -1.92
CA CYS A 512 3.09 31.55 -1.56
C CYS A 512 3.88 32.40 -2.55
N SER A 513 3.49 32.42 -3.82
CA SER A 513 4.10 33.23 -4.87
C SER A 513 3.72 34.70 -4.78
N GLU A 514 2.48 35.01 -4.40
CA GLU A 514 1.98 36.37 -4.16
C GLU A 514 2.63 36.99 -2.92
N GLU A 515 2.66 36.26 -1.81
CA GLU A 515 3.28 36.71 -0.55
C GLU A 515 4.81 36.94 -0.72
N ALA A 516 5.51 36.12 -1.53
CA ALA A 516 6.93 36.31 -1.80
C ALA A 516 7.27 37.64 -2.48
N LYS A 517 6.39 38.14 -3.35
CA LYS A 517 6.57 39.45 -4.02
C LYS A 517 6.40 40.61 -3.04
N THR A 518 5.59 40.40 -2.00
CA THR A 518 5.37 41.38 -0.94
C THR A 518 6.59 41.46 -0.02
N GLU A 519 7.22 40.33 0.26
CA GLU A 519 8.52 40.25 0.98
C GLU A 519 9.64 40.98 0.23
N SER A 520 9.80 40.79 -1.08
CA SER A 520 10.88 41.42 -1.86
C SER A 520 10.78 42.95 -1.94
N ASN A 521 9.58 43.50 -1.78
CA ASN A 521 9.31 44.94 -1.84
C ASN A 521 9.42 45.64 -0.47
N GLY A 522 9.57 44.89 0.62
CA GLY A 522 9.71 45.41 1.99
C GLY A 522 10.99 44.93 2.65
N VAL A 523 12.06 45.72 2.53
CA VAL A 523 13.35 45.61 3.27
C VAL A 523 14.01 44.22 3.25
N ALA A 524 15.11 44.11 2.49
CA ALA A 524 16.01 42.98 2.50
C ALA A 524 16.59 42.71 3.91
N THR A 525 16.14 41.64 4.56
CA THR A 525 16.97 40.89 5.50
C THR A 525 17.37 39.58 4.83
N GLN A 526 18.48 39.62 4.11
CA GLN A 526 19.23 38.41 3.75
C GLN A 526 19.68 37.75 5.05
N LYS A 527 19.09 36.60 5.39
CA LYS A 527 19.75 35.53 6.15
C LYS A 527 19.01 34.22 5.93
N ASP A 528 19.74 33.27 5.36
CA ASP A 528 19.50 31.82 5.34
C ASP A 528 18.34 31.28 4.47
N GLU A 529 18.38 31.54 3.17
CA GLU A 529 17.69 30.70 2.17
C GLU A 529 18.61 29.68 1.47
N THR A 530 19.91 29.66 1.78
CA THR A 530 20.89 28.78 1.13
C THR A 530 21.00 27.36 1.69
N ASN A 531 20.19 26.98 2.70
CA ASN A 531 20.17 25.63 3.26
C ASN A 531 18.74 25.13 3.51
N LEU A 532 17.89 25.10 2.47
CA LEU A 532 16.59 24.42 2.48
C LEU A 532 16.59 23.22 1.53
#